data_AF-A0AA97LJ06-F1
#
_entry.id   AF-A0AA97LJ06-F1
#
_cell.length_a   1.000
_cell.length_b   1.000
_cell.length_c   1.000
_cell.angle_alpha   90.00
_cell.angle_beta   90.00
_cell.angle_gamma   90.00
#
_symmetry.space_group_name_H-M   'P 1'
#
loop_
_entity.id
_entity.type
_entity.pdbx_description
1 polymer ?
#
loop_
_entity_poly.entity_id
_entity_poly.type
_entity_poly.pdbx_seq_one_letter_code
_entity_poly.pdbx_strand_id
1 'polypeptide(L)'
;MAATGIPFALLLSPLVLWLVACWWLRRSRGTMRRDCRALLANGRAWRESDDAVRALFVTAHPDDETMFFAPSILKLAQARLWLLCASTGNYYNQGAIRKEELLQSCATLGIPPSNVTVIDHRDLPDHPSVKWDTSLLSTLILKHIETNQINLVVTFDARGVSGHANHKSLYAAVRYLHSEWKLPEGCQVLTLETVSLFRKYLSILDVPINCLHSQDVLFVLTEEEAELAKRAMWCHRSQLLWFRRLYVFFSRYMVINSLHFL
;
A
#
# COMPACT_ATOMS: atom_id res chain seq x y z
N MET A 1 51.87 -21.26 -29.04
CA MET A 1 51.61 -21.11 -27.60
C MET A 1 50.31 -20.35 -27.42
N ALA A 2 49.32 -21.01 -26.83
CA ALA A 2 47.98 -20.49 -26.60
C ALA A 2 47.93 -19.55 -25.39
N ALA A 3 47.06 -18.53 -25.44
CA ALA A 3 46.23 -18.12 -24.30
C ALA A 3 45.13 -17.15 -24.76
N THR A 4 44.00 -17.74 -25.13
CA THR A 4 42.62 -17.35 -24.75
C THR A 4 42.23 -15.88 -24.89
N GLY A 5 41.53 -15.58 -25.99
CA GLY A 5 40.60 -14.47 -26.04
C GLY A 5 39.48 -14.68 -25.01
N ILE A 6 39.27 -13.68 -24.16
CA ILE A 6 38.04 -13.57 -23.37
C ILE A 6 36.92 -13.30 -24.38
N PRO A 7 35.86 -14.13 -24.47
CA PRO A 7 34.77 -13.81 -25.36
C PRO A 7 34.11 -12.51 -24.88
N PHE A 8 34.03 -11.54 -25.78
CA PHE A 8 33.40 -10.23 -25.60
C PHE A 8 31.85 -10.36 -25.52
N ALA A 9 31.38 -11.34 -24.76
CA ALA A 9 29.99 -11.67 -24.59
C ALA A 9 29.77 -11.85 -23.09
N LEU A 10 29.52 -10.74 -22.39
CA LEU A 10 28.71 -10.62 -21.15
C LEU A 10 28.83 -9.22 -20.49
N LEU A 11 29.01 -8.15 -21.29
CA LEU A 11 28.64 -6.81 -20.86
C LEU A 11 27.39 -6.41 -21.60
N LEU A 12 26.25 -7.01 -21.21
CA LEU A 12 24.96 -6.39 -21.52
C LEU A 12 25.01 -5.03 -20.82
N SER A 13 25.18 -3.96 -21.59
CA SER A 13 25.22 -2.62 -21.03
C SER A 13 23.95 -2.40 -20.19
N PRO A 14 23.98 -1.57 -19.14
CA PRO A 14 22.79 -1.25 -18.36
C PRO A 14 21.61 -0.85 -19.26
N LEU A 15 21.90 -0.24 -20.41
CA LEU A 15 20.94 0.05 -21.47
C LEU A 15 20.34 -1.20 -22.12
N VAL A 16 21.13 -2.23 -22.45
CA VAL A 16 20.59 -3.47 -23.02
C VAL A 16 19.78 -4.25 -21.98
N LEU A 17 20.23 -4.33 -20.72
CA LEU A 17 19.43 -4.90 -19.64
C LEU A 17 18.14 -4.11 -19.41
N TRP A 18 18.20 -2.78 -19.48
CA TRP A 18 17.04 -1.91 -19.39
C TRP A 18 16.09 -2.08 -20.58
N LEU A 19 16.61 -2.19 -21.81
CA LEU A 19 15.82 -2.42 -23.01
C LEU A 19 15.19 -3.82 -23.01
N VAL A 20 15.91 -4.84 -22.55
CA VAL A 20 15.38 -6.20 -22.35
C VAL A 20 14.34 -6.21 -21.24
N ALA A 21 14.55 -5.47 -20.14
CA ALA A 21 13.57 -5.31 -19.08
C ALA A 21 12.33 -4.55 -19.56
N CYS A 22 12.48 -3.46 -20.32
CA CYS A 22 11.37 -2.71 -20.92
C CYS A 22 10.61 -3.52 -21.97
N TRP A 23 11.33 -4.30 -22.78
CA TRP A 23 10.74 -5.21 -23.76
C TRP A 23 10.01 -6.37 -23.07
N TRP A 24 10.61 -6.94 -22.02
CA TRP A 24 9.99 -7.96 -21.17
C TRP A 24 8.77 -7.40 -20.44
N LEU A 25 8.84 -6.18 -19.88
CA LEU A 25 7.71 -5.47 -19.24
C LEU A 25 6.60 -5.15 -20.24
N ARG A 26 6.93 -4.75 -21.47
CA ARG A 26 5.96 -4.52 -22.56
C ARG A 26 5.33 -5.83 -23.04
N ARG A 27 6.04 -6.95 -22.98
CA ARG A 27 5.54 -8.28 -23.35
C ARG A 27 4.77 -8.95 -22.21
N SER A 28 5.16 -8.72 -20.95
CA SER A 28 4.46 -9.17 -19.75
C SER A 28 3.22 -8.31 -19.42
N ARG A 29 3.02 -7.16 -20.09
CA ARG A 29 1.68 -6.52 -20.21
C ARG A 29 0.62 -7.48 -20.76
N GLY A 30 1.00 -8.57 -21.44
CA GLY A 30 0.09 -9.66 -21.84
C GLY A 30 0.11 -10.90 -20.93
N THR A 31 1.00 -11.00 -19.93
CA THR A 31 1.16 -12.23 -19.12
C THR A 31 1.82 -11.96 -17.76
N MET A 32 1.19 -11.17 -16.89
CA MET A 32 1.23 -11.43 -15.43
C MET A 32 0.01 -10.82 -14.73
N ARG A 33 -1.17 -11.09 -15.29
CA ARG A 33 -2.42 -11.11 -14.53
C ARG A 33 -2.41 -12.41 -13.72
N ARG A 34 -1.90 -12.37 -12.48
CA ARG A 34 -2.63 -13.14 -11.47
C ARG A 34 -3.89 -12.32 -11.27
N ASP A 35 -4.95 -12.69 -11.99
CA ASP A 35 -6.25 -12.03 -11.86
C ASP A 35 -6.53 -11.84 -10.36
N CYS A 36 -7.06 -10.69 -9.97
CA CYS A 36 -7.60 -10.54 -8.61
C CYS A 36 -8.60 -11.67 -8.30
N ARG A 37 -9.25 -12.25 -9.33
CA ARG A 37 -10.04 -13.50 -9.21
C ARG A 37 -9.23 -14.69 -8.68
N ALA A 38 -7.97 -14.86 -9.07
CA ALA A 38 -7.12 -15.95 -8.58
C ALA A 38 -6.61 -15.70 -7.15
N LEU A 39 -6.38 -14.44 -6.76
CA LEU A 39 -6.11 -14.04 -5.37
C LEU A 39 -7.35 -14.25 -4.47
N LEU A 40 -8.55 -14.08 -5.03
CA LEU A 40 -9.82 -14.50 -4.40
C LEU A 40 -10.03 -16.03 -4.46
N ALA A 41 -9.41 -16.76 -5.39
CA ALA A 41 -9.62 -18.21 -5.52
C ALA A 41 -8.72 -19.06 -4.59
N ASN A 42 -7.51 -18.57 -4.24
CA ASN A 42 -6.50 -19.37 -3.53
C ASN A 42 -6.57 -19.31 -1.99
N GLY A 43 -7.48 -18.53 -1.41
CA GLY A 43 -7.82 -18.59 0.01
C GLY A 43 -9.25 -19.07 0.17
N ARG A 44 -9.47 -20.39 0.17
CA ARG A 44 -10.79 -21.06 0.38
C ARG A 44 -11.96 -20.32 -0.27
N ALA A 45 -12.13 -20.51 -1.58
CA ALA A 45 -13.35 -20.24 -2.34
C ALA A 45 -14.31 -19.25 -1.65
N TRP A 46 -14.14 -17.95 -1.92
CA TRP A 46 -15.25 -17.01 -1.83
C TRP A 46 -16.33 -17.56 -2.78
N ARG A 47 -17.21 -18.42 -2.25
CA ARG A 47 -18.34 -18.97 -2.97
C ARG A 47 -19.09 -17.78 -3.56
N GLU A 48 -19.60 -17.97 -4.77
CA GLU A 48 -20.59 -17.13 -5.46
C GLU A 48 -21.77 -16.81 -4.53
N SER A 49 -21.53 -15.88 -3.62
CA SER A 49 -22.47 -15.25 -2.73
C SER A 49 -22.31 -13.77 -2.99
N ASP A 50 -23.42 -13.06 -3.00
CA ASP A 50 -23.58 -11.63 -3.32
C ASP A 50 -22.71 -10.67 -2.47
N ASP A 51 -21.83 -11.16 -1.60
CA ASP A 51 -20.99 -10.33 -0.73
C ASP A 51 -19.75 -9.83 -1.49
N ALA A 52 -19.95 -8.72 -2.21
CA ALA A 52 -18.86 -7.93 -2.76
C ALA A 52 -17.78 -7.67 -1.69
N VAL A 53 -16.50 -7.81 -2.06
CA VAL A 53 -15.37 -7.55 -1.14
C VAL A 53 -15.49 -6.16 -0.52
N ARG A 54 -15.30 -6.08 0.79
CA ARG A 54 -15.37 -4.85 1.59
C ARG A 54 -14.02 -4.62 2.23
N ALA A 55 -13.21 -3.81 1.56
CA ALA A 55 -11.82 -3.61 1.92
C ALA A 55 -11.63 -2.32 2.74
N LEU A 56 -10.95 -2.43 3.88
CA LEU A 56 -10.56 -1.32 4.74
C LEU A 56 -9.06 -1.09 4.67
N PHE A 57 -8.66 0.11 4.27
CA PHE A 57 -7.29 0.59 4.42
C PHE A 57 -7.14 1.28 5.78
N VAL A 58 -6.22 0.78 6.60
CA VAL A 58 -5.91 1.36 7.91
C VAL A 58 -4.57 2.08 7.82
N THR A 59 -4.59 3.41 7.82
CA THR A 59 -3.43 4.28 7.67
C THR A 59 -3.19 5.15 8.91
N ALA A 60 -2.00 5.73 9.06
CA ALA A 60 -1.64 6.48 10.25
C ALA A 60 -1.90 7.98 10.06
N HIS A 61 -1.52 8.51 8.90
CA HIS A 61 -1.58 9.94 8.61
C HIS A 61 -2.27 10.18 7.26
N PRO A 62 -2.87 11.37 7.07
CA PRO A 62 -3.19 11.87 5.75
C PRO A 62 -1.95 11.81 4.85
N ASP A 63 -2.08 11.33 3.61
CA ASP A 63 -1.06 11.06 2.59
C ASP A 63 -0.55 9.61 2.51
N ASP A 64 -0.67 8.82 3.57
CA ASP A 64 -0.26 7.42 3.58
C ASP A 64 -0.98 6.60 2.49
N GLU A 65 -2.24 6.92 2.22
CA GLU A 65 -3.08 6.22 1.24
C GLU A 65 -2.53 6.36 -0.18
N THR A 66 -1.91 7.50 -0.49
CA THR A 66 -1.30 7.75 -1.79
C THR A 66 0.15 7.34 -1.83
N MET A 67 0.91 7.67 -0.78
CA MET A 67 2.32 7.35 -0.72
C MET A 67 2.57 5.85 -0.74
N PHE A 68 1.76 5.07 -0.03
CA PHE A 68 2.03 3.67 0.22
C PHE A 68 1.02 2.72 -0.40
N PHE A 69 -0.26 3.10 -0.45
CA PHE A 69 -1.34 2.17 -0.78
C PHE A 69 -2.05 2.43 -2.11
N ALA A 70 -1.69 3.47 -2.88
CA ALA A 70 -2.37 3.77 -4.14
C ALA A 70 -2.41 2.57 -5.11
N PRO A 71 -1.34 1.75 -5.27
CA PRO A 71 -1.41 0.54 -6.07
C PRO A 71 -2.47 -0.45 -5.60
N SER A 72 -2.57 -0.69 -4.29
CA SER A 72 -3.57 -1.59 -3.72
C SER A 72 -4.99 -1.03 -3.85
N ILE A 73 -5.18 0.25 -3.58
CA ILE A 73 -6.48 0.92 -3.67
C ILE A 73 -7.03 0.81 -5.10
N LEU A 74 -6.22 1.18 -6.09
CA LEU A 74 -6.65 1.17 -7.50
C LEU A 74 -6.85 -0.25 -8.05
N LYS A 75 -6.04 -1.23 -7.64
CA LYS A 75 -6.23 -2.64 -8.05
C LYS A 75 -7.41 -3.33 -7.37
N LEU A 76 -7.88 -2.80 -6.25
CA LEU A 76 -9.07 -3.25 -5.55
C LEU A 76 -10.32 -2.40 -5.89
N ALA A 77 -10.30 -1.59 -6.94
CA ALA A 77 -11.41 -0.69 -7.30
C ALA A 77 -12.76 -1.39 -7.59
N GLN A 78 -12.78 -2.71 -7.82
CA GLN A 78 -14.02 -3.50 -7.94
C GLN A 78 -14.63 -3.89 -6.58
N ALA A 79 -13.85 -3.80 -5.51
CA ALA A 79 -14.32 -3.95 -4.14
C ALA A 79 -14.97 -2.63 -3.68
N ARG A 80 -15.78 -2.72 -2.62
CA ARG A 80 -16.20 -1.53 -1.89
C ARG A 80 -15.09 -1.14 -0.92
N LEU A 81 -14.63 0.10 -1.01
CA LEU A 81 -13.44 0.57 -0.30
C LEU A 81 -13.80 1.50 0.85
N TRP A 82 -13.08 1.35 1.96
CA TRP A 82 -13.07 2.21 3.13
C TRP A 82 -11.66 2.61 3.50
N LEU A 83 -11.52 3.77 4.14
CA LEU A 83 -10.26 4.21 4.72
C LEU A 83 -10.47 4.70 6.15
N LEU A 84 -9.68 4.16 7.07
CA LEU A 84 -9.57 4.62 8.45
C LEU A 84 -8.16 5.19 8.67
N CYS A 85 -8.08 6.51 8.79
CA CYS A 85 -6.86 7.21 9.15
C CYS A 85 -6.82 7.44 10.66
N ALA A 86 -5.79 6.94 11.34
CA ALA A 86 -5.72 6.90 12.80
C ALA A 86 -5.35 8.25 13.45
N SER A 87 -4.94 9.26 12.67
CA SER A 87 -4.71 10.62 13.16
C SER A 87 -5.09 11.66 12.11
N THR A 88 -5.26 12.91 12.53
CA THR A 88 -5.47 14.03 11.60
C THR A 88 -4.17 14.55 10.95
N GLY A 89 -3.01 13.95 11.25
CA GLY A 89 -1.72 14.44 10.75
C GLY A 89 -1.32 15.80 11.32
N ASN A 90 -1.70 16.08 12.58
CA ASN A 90 -1.63 17.41 13.17
C ASN A 90 -0.26 17.78 13.79
N TYR A 91 0.83 17.06 13.52
CA TYR A 91 2.13 17.35 14.13
C TYR A 91 2.58 18.82 13.92
N TYR A 92 2.25 19.41 12.77
CA TYR A 92 2.56 20.81 12.43
C TYR A 92 1.37 21.77 12.59
N ASN A 93 0.35 21.42 13.37
CA ASN A 93 -0.90 22.19 13.52
C ASN A 93 -1.67 22.39 12.19
N GLN A 94 -1.58 21.42 11.27
CA GLN A 94 -2.20 21.45 9.94
C GLN A 94 -3.31 20.41 9.76
N GLY A 95 -3.80 19.79 10.83
CA GLY A 95 -4.70 18.64 10.77
C GLY A 95 -6.03 18.93 10.06
N ALA A 96 -6.57 20.14 10.21
CA ALA A 96 -7.79 20.55 9.50
C ALA A 96 -7.59 20.57 7.97
N ILE A 97 -6.47 21.14 7.51
CA ILE A 97 -6.12 21.20 6.08
C ILE A 97 -5.87 19.79 5.55
N ARG A 98 -5.05 18.99 6.27
CA ARG A 98 -4.68 17.64 5.84
C ARG A 98 -5.85 16.67 5.82
N LYS A 99 -6.85 16.85 6.69
CA LYS A 99 -8.11 16.09 6.64
C LYS A 99 -8.85 16.36 5.32
N GLU A 100 -8.95 17.62 4.90
CA GLU A 100 -9.59 17.98 3.64
C GLU A 100 -8.79 17.43 2.44
N GLU A 101 -7.46 17.55 2.47
CA GLU A 101 -6.58 16.98 1.44
C GLU A 101 -6.75 15.47 1.31
N LEU A 102 -6.86 14.75 2.43
CA LEU A 102 -7.13 13.30 2.46
C LEU A 102 -8.47 12.96 1.83
N LEU A 103 -9.53 13.70 2.13
CA LEU A 103 -10.86 13.45 1.55
C LEU A 103 -10.83 13.62 0.02
N GLN A 104 -10.18 14.67 -0.48
CA GLN A 104 -10.02 14.93 -1.92
C GLN A 104 -9.15 13.87 -2.61
N SER A 105 -8.07 13.45 -1.96
CA SER A 105 -7.20 12.38 -2.43
C SER A 105 -7.95 11.04 -2.51
N CYS A 106 -8.67 10.65 -1.45
CA CYS A 106 -9.50 9.46 -1.42
C CYS A 106 -10.56 9.46 -2.52
N ALA A 107 -11.24 10.59 -2.73
CA ALA A 107 -12.21 10.74 -3.81
C ALA A 107 -11.55 10.54 -5.19
N THR A 108 -10.33 11.05 -5.39
CA THR A 108 -9.54 10.85 -6.61
C THR A 108 -9.19 9.36 -6.82
N LEU A 109 -8.91 8.62 -5.75
CA LEU A 109 -8.61 7.19 -5.79
C LEU A 109 -9.86 6.30 -5.87
N GLY A 110 -11.07 6.88 -5.88
CA GLY A 110 -12.34 6.14 -5.96
C GLY A 110 -12.94 5.71 -4.63
N ILE A 111 -12.43 6.22 -3.50
CA ILE A 111 -13.03 6.01 -2.17
C ILE A 111 -13.98 7.19 -1.86
N PRO A 112 -15.30 6.96 -1.74
CA PRO A 112 -16.23 8.05 -1.49
C PRO A 112 -15.97 8.66 -0.09
N PRO A 113 -16.11 9.98 0.10
CA PRO A 113 -15.89 10.64 1.39
C PRO A 113 -16.67 10.03 2.55
N SER A 114 -17.87 9.46 2.30
CA SER A 114 -18.68 8.76 3.30
C SER A 114 -18.02 7.52 3.88
N ASN A 115 -17.05 6.93 3.17
CA ASN A 115 -16.31 5.74 3.60
C ASN A 115 -14.92 6.09 4.14
N VAL A 116 -14.61 7.38 4.32
CA VAL A 116 -13.34 7.85 4.89
C VAL A 116 -13.59 8.33 6.31
N THR A 117 -12.91 7.72 7.28
CA THR A 117 -12.94 8.13 8.68
C THR A 117 -11.55 8.58 9.11
N VAL A 118 -11.47 9.76 9.71
CA VAL A 118 -10.23 10.31 10.29
C VAL A 118 -10.43 10.42 11.78
N ILE A 119 -9.60 9.69 12.54
CA ILE A 119 -9.63 9.71 14.00
C ILE A 119 -8.92 10.98 14.48
N ASP A 120 -9.61 11.72 15.35
CA ASP A 120 -9.06 12.82 16.11
C ASP A 120 -9.16 12.47 17.60
N HIS A 121 -8.12 11.83 18.12
CA HIS A 121 -8.11 11.31 19.48
C HIS A 121 -6.84 11.74 20.19
N ARG A 122 -6.97 12.30 21.40
CA ARG A 122 -5.85 12.86 22.19
C ARG A 122 -4.73 11.83 22.45
N ASP A 123 -5.11 10.56 22.62
CA ASP A 123 -4.18 9.46 22.92
C ASP A 123 -3.58 8.82 21.66
N LEU A 124 -3.95 9.31 20.47
CA LEU A 124 -3.39 8.92 19.17
C LEU A 124 -2.79 10.14 18.43
N PRO A 125 -1.86 10.89 19.05
CA PRO A 125 -1.30 12.09 18.42
C PRO A 125 -0.39 11.71 17.25
N ASP A 126 -0.41 12.54 16.20
CA ASP A 126 0.59 12.48 15.14
C ASP A 126 1.94 12.96 15.69
N HIS A 127 2.82 12.01 16.03
CA HIS A 127 4.19 12.28 16.47
C HIS A 127 5.12 11.12 16.08
N PRO A 128 6.30 11.38 15.49
CA PRO A 128 7.16 10.34 14.91
C PRO A 128 7.73 9.34 15.93
N SER A 129 7.83 9.74 17.19
CA SER A 129 8.37 8.92 18.29
C SER A 129 7.33 8.40 19.29
N VAL A 130 6.06 8.81 19.16
CA VAL A 130 5.02 8.31 20.07
C VAL A 130 4.53 6.96 19.56
N LYS A 131 4.49 5.98 20.45
CA LYS A 131 3.86 4.70 20.19
C LYS A 131 2.41 4.77 20.65
N TRP A 132 1.47 4.45 19.78
CA TRP A 132 0.05 4.43 20.14
C TRP A 132 -0.31 3.19 20.95
N ASP A 133 -1.30 3.35 21.83
CA ASP A 133 -1.80 2.25 22.63
C ASP A 133 -2.47 1.18 21.74
N THR A 134 -2.01 -0.06 21.88
CA THR A 134 -2.45 -1.18 21.05
C THR A 134 -3.90 -1.56 21.35
N SER A 135 -4.31 -1.50 22.62
CA SER A 135 -5.67 -1.85 23.03
C SER A 135 -6.69 -0.87 22.44
N LEU A 136 -6.50 0.43 22.70
CA LEU A 136 -7.33 1.51 22.16
C LEU A 136 -7.43 1.43 20.64
N LEU A 137 -6.30 1.34 19.94
CA LEU A 137 -6.26 1.31 18.49
C LEU A 137 -6.95 0.06 17.94
N SER A 138 -6.76 -1.10 18.58
CA SER A 138 -7.45 -2.34 18.20
C SER A 138 -8.97 -2.24 18.39
N THR A 139 -9.44 -1.61 19.47
CA THR A 139 -10.88 -1.38 19.71
C THR A 139 -11.48 -0.46 18.64
N LEU A 140 -10.79 0.62 18.26
CA LEU A 140 -11.27 1.54 17.23
C LEU A 140 -11.32 0.88 15.84
N ILE A 141 -10.27 0.11 15.50
CA ILE A 141 -10.22 -0.63 14.23
C ILE A 141 -11.31 -1.70 14.19
N LEU A 142 -11.45 -2.52 15.24
CA LEU A 142 -12.45 -3.58 15.30
C LEU A 142 -13.87 -3.02 15.17
N LYS A 143 -14.17 -1.93 15.89
CA LYS A 143 -15.45 -1.24 15.78
C LYS A 143 -15.74 -0.82 14.33
N HIS A 144 -14.74 -0.31 13.61
CA HIS A 144 -14.92 0.09 12.22
C HIS A 144 -15.11 -1.11 11.29
N ILE A 145 -14.40 -2.21 11.53
CA ILE A 145 -14.54 -3.48 10.81
C ILE A 145 -15.96 -4.02 10.96
N GLU A 146 -16.46 -4.15 12.18
CA GLU A 146 -17.79 -4.68 12.48
C GLU A 146 -18.90 -3.78 11.90
N THR A 147 -18.82 -2.47 12.14
CA THR A 147 -19.83 -1.49 11.68
C THR A 147 -20.00 -1.52 10.18
N ASN A 148 -18.90 -1.70 9.44
CA ASN A 148 -18.91 -1.66 7.98
C ASN A 148 -18.86 -3.04 7.34
N GLN A 149 -18.96 -4.12 8.12
CA GLN A 149 -18.90 -5.51 7.63
C GLN A 149 -17.66 -5.76 6.76
N ILE A 150 -16.50 -5.24 7.19
CA ILE A 150 -15.24 -5.38 6.46
C ILE A 150 -14.80 -6.83 6.47
N ASN A 151 -14.42 -7.35 5.31
CA ASN A 151 -13.91 -8.72 5.15
C ASN A 151 -12.46 -8.77 4.61
N LEU A 152 -11.87 -7.61 4.32
CA LEU A 152 -10.45 -7.47 3.98
C LEU A 152 -9.87 -6.21 4.65
N VAL A 153 -8.83 -6.36 5.45
CA VAL A 153 -8.07 -5.24 6.03
C VAL A 153 -6.71 -5.16 5.35
N VAL A 154 -6.29 -3.95 4.96
CA VAL A 154 -4.97 -3.68 4.40
C VAL A 154 -4.26 -2.64 5.25
N THR A 155 -3.06 -2.94 5.74
CA THR A 155 -2.27 -2.00 6.57
C THR A 155 -0.76 -2.20 6.41
N PHE A 156 0.04 -1.52 7.21
CA PHE A 156 1.50 -1.64 7.22
C PHE A 156 1.98 -2.96 7.82
N ASP A 157 3.19 -3.40 7.48
CA ASP A 157 3.86 -4.52 8.17
C ASP A 157 4.54 -4.09 9.49
N ALA A 158 5.20 -5.05 10.14
CA ALA A 158 5.93 -4.87 11.40
C ALA A 158 7.06 -3.82 11.35
N ARG A 159 7.54 -3.47 10.16
CA ARG A 159 8.63 -2.51 9.96
C ARG A 159 8.11 -1.11 9.68
N GLY A 160 6.87 -0.93 9.24
CA GLY A 160 6.23 0.38 9.09
C GLY A 160 6.90 1.28 8.06
N VAL A 161 7.36 0.71 6.94
CA VAL A 161 7.99 1.34 5.75
C VAL A 161 9.30 2.09 5.98
N SER A 162 9.31 3.06 6.87
CA SER A 162 10.47 3.85 7.30
C SER A 162 10.86 3.58 8.75
N GLY A 163 10.15 2.68 9.45
CA GLY A 163 10.34 2.47 10.88
C GLY A 163 9.43 3.33 11.75
N HIS A 164 8.48 4.07 11.16
CA HIS A 164 7.63 5.03 11.85
C HIS A 164 6.81 4.40 12.99
N ALA A 165 6.80 5.03 14.17
CA ALA A 165 6.16 4.47 15.36
C ALA A 165 4.66 4.25 15.18
N ASN A 166 3.95 5.20 14.56
CA ASN A 166 2.52 5.10 14.29
C ASN A 166 2.18 3.94 13.32
N HIS A 167 2.99 3.73 12.27
CA HIS A 167 2.76 2.65 11.29
C HIS A 167 2.94 1.28 11.95
N LYS A 168 3.99 1.14 12.78
CA LYS A 168 4.21 -0.06 13.60
C LYS A 168 3.09 -0.29 14.61
N SER A 169 2.51 0.79 15.15
CA SER A 169 1.39 0.69 16.09
C SER A 169 0.13 0.18 15.42
N LEU A 170 -0.15 0.58 14.17
CA LEU A 170 -1.24 0.01 13.37
C LEU A 170 -1.03 -1.49 13.13
N TYR A 171 0.17 -1.89 12.70
CA TYR A 171 0.51 -3.30 12.56
C TYR A 171 0.28 -4.07 13.86
N ALA A 172 0.76 -3.55 14.99
CA ALA A 172 0.62 -4.20 16.30
C ALA A 172 -0.86 -4.38 16.70
N ALA A 173 -1.70 -3.36 16.47
CA ALA A 173 -3.12 -3.41 16.77
C ALA A 173 -3.87 -4.43 15.90
N VAL A 174 -3.62 -4.42 14.58
CA VAL A 174 -4.25 -5.38 13.66
C VAL A 174 -3.73 -6.80 13.91
N ARG A 175 -2.43 -6.96 14.19
CA ARG A 175 -1.86 -8.27 14.54
C ARG A 175 -2.45 -8.82 15.83
N TYR A 176 -2.68 -7.97 16.84
CA TYR A 176 -3.37 -8.35 18.07
C TYR A 176 -4.80 -8.83 17.81
N LEU A 177 -5.58 -8.11 16.99
CA LEU A 177 -6.93 -8.55 16.61
C LEU A 177 -6.91 -9.92 15.92
N HIS A 178 -5.93 -10.14 15.04
CA HIS A 178 -5.77 -11.39 14.32
C HIS A 178 -5.35 -12.55 15.24
N SER A 179 -4.33 -12.37 16.09
CA SER A 179 -3.81 -13.45 16.95
C SER A 179 -4.79 -13.87 18.05
N GLU A 180 -5.59 -12.92 18.54
CA GLU A 180 -6.61 -13.17 19.56
C GLU A 180 -7.96 -13.61 18.97
N TRP A 181 -8.03 -13.90 17.66
CA TRP A 181 -9.26 -14.33 16.97
C TRP A 181 -10.44 -13.36 17.17
N LYS A 182 -10.16 -12.05 17.22
CA LYS A 182 -11.15 -10.99 17.42
C LYS A 182 -11.74 -10.46 16.12
N LEU A 183 -11.10 -10.72 14.98
CA LEU A 183 -11.62 -10.34 13.68
C LEU A 183 -12.87 -11.18 13.33
N PRO A 184 -13.86 -10.62 12.62
CA PRO A 184 -15.00 -11.39 12.14
C PRO A 184 -14.57 -12.60 11.30
N GLU A 185 -15.38 -13.65 11.31
CA GLU A 185 -15.11 -14.86 10.53
C GLU A 185 -14.95 -14.52 9.04
N GLY A 186 -13.89 -15.04 8.42
CA GLY A 186 -13.55 -14.78 7.02
C GLY A 186 -12.89 -13.43 6.75
N CYS A 187 -12.71 -12.55 7.75
CA CYS A 187 -11.98 -11.29 7.58
C CYS A 187 -10.48 -11.56 7.41
N GLN A 188 -9.97 -11.30 6.22
CA GLN A 188 -8.54 -11.46 5.90
C GLN A 188 -7.77 -10.17 6.19
N VAL A 189 -6.46 -10.30 6.46
CA VAL A 189 -5.57 -9.15 6.61
C VAL A 189 -4.38 -9.27 5.67
N LEU A 190 -4.11 -8.20 4.93
CA LEU A 190 -2.91 -8.01 4.13
C LEU A 190 -2.04 -6.90 4.72
N THR A 191 -0.73 -7.14 4.74
CA THR A 191 0.27 -6.17 5.22
C THR A 191 1.24 -5.78 4.11
N LEU A 192 1.53 -4.49 4.00
CA LEU A 192 2.44 -3.94 3.01
C LEU A 192 3.89 -4.22 3.35
N GLU A 193 4.60 -4.92 2.46
CA GLU A 193 6.02 -5.24 2.60
C GLU A 193 6.86 -3.97 2.72
N THR A 194 7.61 -3.85 3.81
CA THR A 194 8.65 -2.84 3.93
C THR A 194 9.93 -3.30 3.22
N VAL A 195 10.34 -2.56 2.19
CA VAL A 195 11.58 -2.83 1.45
C VAL A 195 12.77 -2.00 1.94
N SER A 196 13.98 -2.33 1.48
CA SER A 196 15.17 -1.52 1.71
C SER A 196 15.06 -0.15 1.03
N LEU A 197 15.85 0.84 1.50
CA LEU A 197 15.85 2.18 0.91
C LEU A 197 16.21 2.16 -0.58
N PHE A 198 17.11 1.28 -0.99
CA PHE A 198 17.46 1.09 -2.39
C PHE A 198 16.24 0.66 -3.22
N ARG A 199 15.59 -0.45 -2.85
CA ARG A 199 14.38 -0.95 -3.54
C ARG A 199 13.23 0.06 -3.50
N LYS A 200 13.14 0.85 -2.42
CA LYS A 200 12.13 1.90 -2.28
C LYS A 200 12.17 2.89 -3.43
N TYR A 201 13.34 3.23 -3.97
CA TYR A 201 13.50 4.24 -5.03
C TYR A 201 13.84 3.66 -6.42
N LEU A 202 13.60 2.38 -6.65
CA LEU A 202 13.76 1.76 -7.98
C LEU A 202 12.55 1.94 -8.90
N SER A 203 11.43 2.49 -8.40
CA SER A 203 10.19 2.63 -9.16
C SER A 203 9.79 1.29 -9.82
N ILE A 204 9.34 1.32 -11.08
CA ILE A 204 8.95 0.13 -11.86
C ILE A 204 10.10 -0.87 -12.09
N LEU A 205 11.36 -0.45 -11.93
CA LEU A 205 12.51 -1.33 -12.10
C LEU A 205 12.61 -2.39 -10.98
N ASP A 206 11.83 -2.27 -9.91
CA ASP A 206 11.76 -3.30 -8.86
C ASP A 206 10.87 -4.51 -9.25
N VAL A 207 10.10 -4.45 -10.35
CA VAL A 207 9.24 -5.58 -10.78
C VAL A 207 10.02 -6.91 -10.92
N PRO A 208 11.16 -6.99 -11.63
CA PRO A 208 11.91 -8.24 -11.77
C PRO A 208 12.40 -8.80 -10.43
N ILE A 209 12.73 -7.94 -9.47
CA ILE A 209 13.15 -8.36 -8.13
C ILE A 209 11.97 -9.02 -7.40
N ASN A 210 10.76 -8.45 -7.49
CA ASN A 210 9.56 -9.05 -6.89
C ASN A 210 9.16 -10.38 -7.56
N CYS A 211 9.55 -10.63 -8.81
CA CYS A 211 9.34 -11.95 -9.44
C CYS A 211 10.19 -13.06 -8.81
N LEU A 212 11.27 -12.69 -8.12
CA LEU A 212 12.18 -13.62 -7.44
C LEU A 212 11.85 -13.80 -5.95
N HIS A 213 10.99 -12.94 -5.40
CA HIS A 213 10.53 -13.02 -4.02
C HIS A 213 9.15 -13.70 -3.94
N SER A 214 8.89 -14.33 -2.80
CA SER A 214 7.60 -14.96 -2.51
C SER A 214 6.73 -13.96 -1.76
N GLN A 215 5.83 -13.29 -2.48
CA GLN A 215 4.74 -12.50 -1.91
C GLN A 215 3.40 -13.16 -2.22
N ASP A 216 2.42 -12.94 -1.35
CA ASP A 216 1.07 -13.47 -1.54
C ASP A 216 0.33 -12.68 -2.62
N VAL A 217 0.46 -11.34 -2.57
CA VAL A 217 -0.18 -10.42 -3.51
C VAL A 217 0.84 -9.45 -4.08
N LEU A 218 0.80 -9.25 -5.40
CA LEU A 218 1.58 -8.23 -6.09
C LEU A 218 0.65 -7.38 -6.95
N PHE A 219 0.53 -6.10 -6.62
CA PHE A 219 -0.15 -5.11 -7.43
C PHE A 219 0.86 -4.26 -8.16
N VAL A 220 0.69 -4.13 -9.48
CA VAL A 220 1.50 -3.28 -10.36
C VAL A 220 0.57 -2.39 -11.16
N LEU A 221 0.72 -1.08 -11.03
CA LEU A 221 -0.10 -0.10 -11.73
C LEU A 221 0.21 -0.04 -13.22
N THR A 222 -0.82 0.22 -14.01
CA THR A 222 -0.68 0.73 -15.38
C THR A 222 -0.18 2.18 -15.32
N GLU A 223 0.17 2.72 -16.48
CA GLU A 223 0.58 4.11 -16.60
C GLU A 223 -0.57 5.07 -16.23
N GLU A 224 -1.79 4.78 -16.68
CA GLU A 224 -2.99 5.57 -16.36
C GLU A 224 -3.32 5.55 -14.86
N GLU A 225 -3.22 4.38 -14.23
CA GLU A 225 -3.42 4.23 -12.78
C GLU A 225 -2.30 4.95 -11.99
N ALA A 226 -1.05 4.89 -12.45
CA ALA A 226 0.06 5.60 -11.83
C ALA A 226 -0.12 7.12 -11.94
N GLU A 227 -0.60 7.65 -13.07
CA GLU A 227 -0.96 9.06 -13.20
C GLU A 227 -2.15 9.45 -12.30
N LEU A 228 -3.10 8.53 -12.06
CA LEU A 228 -4.16 8.75 -11.08
C LEU A 228 -3.62 8.80 -9.64
N ALA A 229 -2.70 7.89 -9.29
CA ALA A 229 -2.01 7.90 -7.99
C ALA A 229 -1.23 9.20 -7.75
N LYS A 230 -0.53 9.70 -8.78
CA LYS A 230 0.17 11.01 -8.72
C LYS A 230 -0.81 12.17 -8.54
N ARG A 231 -1.94 12.18 -9.26
CA ARG A 231 -2.99 13.20 -9.11
C ARG A 231 -3.56 13.21 -7.69
N ALA A 232 -3.80 12.05 -7.10
CA ALA A 232 -4.23 11.94 -5.72
C ALA A 232 -3.17 12.48 -4.74
N MET A 233 -1.89 12.16 -4.94
CA MET A 233 -0.80 12.74 -4.13
C MET A 233 -0.73 14.28 -4.27
N TRP A 234 -1.09 14.83 -5.43
CA TRP A 234 -1.15 16.28 -5.65
C TRP A 234 -2.29 16.99 -4.90
N CYS A 235 -3.24 16.26 -4.32
CA CYS A 235 -4.21 16.82 -3.38
C CYS A 235 -3.54 17.22 -2.04
N HIS A 236 -2.46 16.56 -1.63
CA HIS A 236 -1.75 16.80 -0.37
C HIS A 236 -0.79 17.99 -0.41
N ARG A 237 -1.26 19.15 -0.89
CA ARG A 237 -0.43 20.34 -1.12
C ARG A 237 0.39 20.76 0.09
N SER A 238 -0.20 20.70 1.28
CA SER A 238 0.45 21.06 2.55
C SER A 238 1.63 20.15 2.90
N GLN A 239 1.68 18.95 2.30
CA GLN A 239 2.68 17.92 2.59
C GLN A 239 3.74 17.77 1.50
N LEU A 240 3.57 18.40 0.33
CA LEU A 240 4.42 18.27 -0.86
C LEU A 240 5.74 19.05 -0.81
N LEU A 241 6.55 18.75 0.20
CA LEU A 241 7.94 19.18 0.29
C LEU A 241 8.76 18.64 -0.91
N TRP A 242 9.88 19.30 -1.22
CA TRP A 242 10.70 18.99 -2.40
C TRP A 242 11.08 17.50 -2.52
N PHE A 243 11.42 16.84 -1.39
CA PHE A 243 11.79 15.44 -1.39
C PHE A 243 10.59 14.50 -1.62
N ARG A 244 9.37 14.93 -1.28
CA ARG A 244 8.16 14.17 -1.62
C ARG A 244 7.89 14.19 -3.12
N ARG A 245 8.28 15.26 -3.82
CA ARG A 245 8.22 15.28 -5.29
C ARG A 245 9.12 14.20 -5.88
N LEU A 246 10.33 14.02 -5.35
CA LEU A 246 11.21 12.92 -5.76
C LEU A 246 10.58 11.55 -5.44
N TYR A 247 9.97 11.40 -4.26
CA TYR A 247 9.23 10.20 -3.89
C TYR A 247 8.15 9.85 -4.92
N VAL A 248 7.36 10.83 -5.37
CA VAL A 248 6.28 10.61 -6.33
C VAL A 248 6.75 10.01 -7.64
N PHE A 249 7.95 10.36 -8.11
CA PHE A 249 8.50 9.85 -9.37
C PHE A 249 9.29 8.55 -9.20
N PHE A 250 10.04 8.42 -8.11
CA PHE A 250 11.03 7.36 -7.96
C PHE A 250 10.61 6.25 -7.00
N SER A 251 9.63 6.49 -6.12
CA SER A 251 9.20 5.47 -5.17
C SER A 251 8.51 4.31 -5.87
N ARG A 252 8.93 3.08 -5.57
CA ARG A 252 8.20 1.88 -6.01
C ARG A 252 6.80 1.83 -5.43
N TYR A 253 6.53 2.42 -4.27
CA TYR A 253 5.20 2.38 -3.67
C TYR A 253 4.16 3.22 -4.44
N MET A 254 4.60 4.11 -5.34
CA MET A 254 3.70 4.82 -6.27
C MET A 254 3.24 3.96 -7.45
N VAL A 255 3.82 2.77 -7.64
CA VAL A 255 3.56 1.91 -8.81
C VAL A 255 3.40 0.43 -8.47
N ILE A 256 3.94 -0.04 -7.35
CA ILE A 256 3.96 -1.45 -6.95
C ILE A 256 3.66 -1.58 -5.46
N ASN A 257 2.73 -2.46 -5.09
CA ASN A 257 2.57 -2.96 -3.73
C ASN A 257 2.80 -4.47 -3.70
N SER A 258 3.68 -4.92 -2.81
CA SER A 258 3.83 -6.33 -2.44
C SER A 258 3.19 -6.51 -1.07
N LEU A 259 2.25 -7.45 -0.94
CA LEU A 259 1.52 -7.68 0.30
C LEU A 259 1.62 -9.14 0.74
N HIS A 260 1.50 -9.34 2.06
CA HIS A 260 1.51 -10.65 2.71
C HIS A 260 0.30 -10.81 3.62
N PHE A 261 -0.25 -12.01 3.70
CA PHE A 261 -1.26 -12.35 4.70
C PHE A 261 -0.65 -12.39 6.11
N LEU A 262 -1.44 -12.03 7.13
CA LEU A 262 -1.07 -12.17 8.55
C LEU A 262 -1.32 -13.56 9.13
#